data_AF-A0A956CCC7-F1
#
_entry.id   AF-A0A956CCC7-F1
#
_cell.length_a   1.000
_cell.length_b   1.000
_cell.length_c   1.000
_cell.angle_alpha   90.00
_cell.angle_beta   90.00
_cell.angle_gamma   90.00
#
_symmetry.space_group_name_H-M   'P 1'
#
loop_
_entity.id
_entity.type
_entity.pdbx_description
1 polymer ?
#
loop_
_entity_poly.entity_id
_entity_poly.type
_entity_poly.pdbx_seq_one_letter_code
_entity_poly.pdbx_strand_id
1 'polypeptide(L)'
;MAGLPCAYDTDLQCPFGRCINGRCGGCQSGADCKSGAACLSTPVGMACMPSGAPPSTPAPTATTPPTPAPTATTPPAPSDPFAAARARCLDRINAYRGSAGVAPLSSNAGKLACVDGQAQKDALAQTAHGAFGQCSEAAQNECPGWSGTPESVVDSCLDMMFKEGPGSGSAHGHYTNMMEPSYRTVACGFYVTSSGAVWITQDFYR
;
A
#
# COMPACT_ATOMS: atom_id res chain seq x y z
N MET A 1 -16.10 -13.41 29.20
CA MET A 1 -14.85 -12.84 28.65
C MET A 1 -14.85 -11.35 28.96
N ALA A 2 -13.85 -10.87 29.69
CA ALA A 2 -13.71 -9.45 30.02
C ALA A 2 -13.18 -8.70 28.79
N GLY A 3 -13.81 -7.58 28.44
CA GLY A 3 -13.37 -6.75 27.31
C GLY A 3 -14.35 -5.64 26.99
N LEU A 4 -13.81 -4.48 26.60
CA LEU A 4 -14.56 -3.32 26.16
C LEU A 4 -15.19 -3.59 24.78
N PRO A 5 -16.42 -3.13 24.50
CA PRO A 5 -17.03 -3.31 23.19
C PRO A 5 -16.21 -2.58 22.12
N CYS A 6 -16.04 -3.19 20.96
CA CYS A 6 -15.38 -2.60 19.79
C CYS A 6 -16.08 -3.01 18.50
N ALA A 7 -15.94 -2.20 17.47
CA ALA A 7 -16.35 -2.50 16.10
C ALA A 7 -15.14 -2.79 15.20
N TYR A 8 -14.00 -2.13 15.46
CA TYR A 8 -12.80 -2.23 14.62
C TYR A 8 -11.51 -2.30 15.45
N ASP A 9 -10.45 -2.85 14.84
CA ASP A 9 -9.10 -2.91 15.44
C ASP A 9 -8.52 -1.52 15.75
N THR A 10 -8.97 -0.47 15.06
CA THR A 10 -8.49 0.91 15.22
C THR A 10 -9.22 1.69 16.30
N ASP A 11 -10.23 1.11 16.95
CA ASP A 11 -10.98 1.79 17.99
C ASP A 11 -10.10 2.16 19.20
N LEU A 12 -10.38 3.30 19.82
CA LEU A 12 -9.60 3.82 20.96
C LEU A 12 -9.60 2.87 22.18
N GLN A 13 -10.65 2.05 22.34
CA GLN A 13 -10.70 1.00 23.35
C GLN A 13 -9.74 -0.19 23.10
N CYS A 14 -9.05 -0.21 21.96
CA CYS A 14 -8.11 -1.24 21.54
C CYS A 14 -6.65 -0.77 21.45
N PRO A 15 -6.04 -0.24 22.52
CA PRO A 15 -4.69 0.29 22.43
C PRO A 15 -3.64 -0.81 22.16
N PHE A 16 -3.84 -2.01 22.71
CA PHE A 16 -2.83 -3.09 22.68
C PHE A 16 -3.35 -4.43 22.15
N GLY A 17 -4.67 -4.58 21.98
CA GLY A 17 -5.32 -5.79 21.48
C GLY A 17 -6.06 -5.56 20.16
N ARG A 18 -6.42 -6.64 19.48
CA ARG A 18 -7.33 -6.63 18.33
C ARG A 18 -8.80 -6.70 18.77
N CYS A 19 -9.71 -6.28 17.89
CA CYS A 19 -11.14 -6.42 18.10
C CYS A 19 -11.57 -7.84 17.68
N ILE A 20 -11.81 -8.70 18.67
CA ILE A 20 -12.17 -10.10 18.42
C ILE A 20 -13.58 -10.34 18.95
N ASN A 21 -14.49 -10.76 18.07
CA ASN A 21 -15.91 -10.97 18.39
C ASN A 21 -16.58 -9.75 19.07
N GLY A 22 -16.24 -8.55 18.60
CA GLY A 22 -16.80 -7.29 19.09
C GLY A 22 -16.31 -6.86 20.47
N ARG A 23 -15.21 -7.45 20.98
CA ARG A 23 -14.61 -7.07 22.26
C ARG A 23 -13.10 -6.90 22.18
N CYS A 24 -12.61 -6.00 23.02
CA CYS A 24 -11.21 -5.64 23.11
C CYS A 24 -10.67 -5.81 24.54
N GLY A 25 -9.46 -6.34 24.66
CA GLY A 25 -8.73 -6.45 25.93
C GLY A 25 -8.51 -7.86 26.46
N GLY A 26 -9.13 -8.89 25.86
CA GLY A 26 -8.85 -10.29 26.14
C GLY A 26 -7.95 -10.92 25.08
N CYS A 27 -7.06 -11.82 25.48
CA CYS A 27 -6.22 -12.61 24.56
C CYS A 27 -6.16 -14.07 25.00
N GLN A 28 -6.00 -14.98 24.04
CA GLN A 28 -5.71 -16.40 24.29
C GLN A 28 -4.29 -16.76 23.84
N SER A 29 -3.72 -15.98 22.93
CA SER A 29 -2.37 -16.14 22.42
C SER A 29 -1.74 -14.77 22.08
N GLY A 30 -0.44 -14.77 21.78
CA GLY A 30 0.25 -13.55 21.34
C GLY A 30 -0.26 -12.98 20.01
N ALA A 31 -0.93 -13.78 19.18
CA ALA A 31 -1.48 -13.33 17.89
C ALA A 31 -2.71 -12.41 18.05
N ASP A 32 -3.37 -12.47 19.20
CA ASP A 32 -4.53 -11.63 19.53
C ASP A 32 -4.13 -10.19 19.92
N CYS A 33 -2.83 -9.97 20.12
CA CYS A 33 -2.25 -8.69 20.49
C CYS A 33 -1.67 -7.95 19.28
N LYS A 34 -1.67 -6.62 19.38
CA LYS A 34 -0.99 -5.77 18.40
C LYS A 34 0.53 -5.86 18.58
N SER A 35 1.28 -5.51 17.54
CA SER A 35 2.74 -5.46 17.60
C SER A 35 3.22 -4.62 18.77
N GLY A 36 4.17 -5.14 19.55
CA GLY A 36 4.68 -4.49 20.76
C GLY A 36 3.90 -4.81 22.04
N ALA A 37 2.82 -5.59 21.97
CA ALA A 37 2.10 -6.10 23.13
C ALA A 37 2.24 -7.63 23.22
N ALA A 38 2.23 -8.17 24.45
CA ALA A 38 2.12 -9.59 24.70
C ALA A 38 0.86 -9.91 25.49
N CYS A 39 0.39 -11.13 25.29
CA CYS A 39 -0.70 -11.69 26.06
C CYS A 39 -0.18 -12.11 27.43
N LEU A 40 -0.51 -11.31 28.47
CA LEU A 40 -0.04 -11.51 29.83
C LEU A 40 -1.21 -11.79 30.77
N SER A 41 -0.96 -12.61 31.80
CA SER A 41 -1.95 -12.91 32.83
C SER A 41 -2.12 -11.72 33.77
N THR A 42 -3.37 -11.35 34.04
CA THR A 42 -3.76 -10.29 34.96
C THR A 42 -4.75 -10.86 35.99
N PRO A 43 -4.97 -10.17 37.12
CA PRO A 43 -5.98 -10.58 38.10
C PRO A 43 -7.41 -10.70 37.52
N VAL A 44 -7.68 -10.12 36.35
CA VAL A 44 -8.98 -10.17 35.65
C VAL A 44 -8.97 -11.09 34.41
N GLY A 45 -7.89 -11.85 34.19
CA GLY A 45 -7.71 -12.76 33.05
C GLY A 45 -6.53 -12.38 32.15
N MET A 46 -6.41 -13.03 30.99
CA MET A 46 -5.34 -12.76 30.02
C MET A 46 -5.65 -11.49 29.21
N ALA A 47 -4.72 -10.54 29.20
CA ALA A 47 -4.87 -9.26 28.49
C ALA A 47 -3.61 -8.89 27.72
N CYS A 48 -3.78 -8.18 26.60
CA CYS A 48 -2.67 -7.62 25.85
C CYS A 48 -2.11 -6.40 26.58
N MET A 49 -0.88 -6.49 27.04
CA MET A 49 -0.16 -5.40 27.68
C MET A 49 1.10 -5.05 26.87
N PRO A 50 1.54 -3.78 26.90
CA PRO A 50 2.80 -3.40 26.28
C PRO A 50 3.94 -4.22 26.88
N SER A 51 4.63 -4.97 26.02
CA SER A 51 5.81 -5.72 26.44
C SER A 51 6.98 -4.76 26.51
N GLY A 52 7.36 -4.36 27.72
CA GLY A 52 8.75 -3.94 27.94
C GLY A 52 9.68 -5.04 27.45
N ALA A 53 10.71 -4.70 26.69
CA ALA A 53 11.70 -5.65 26.20
C ALA A 53 12.17 -6.57 27.34
N PRO A 54 12.30 -7.90 27.14
CA PRO A 54 12.67 -8.79 28.22
C PRO A 54 14.10 -8.50 28.72
N PRO A 55 14.34 -8.60 30.04
CA PRO A 55 15.69 -8.50 30.60
C PRO A 55 16.47 -9.79 30.30
N SER A 56 17.70 -9.64 29.80
CA SER A 56 18.64 -10.73 29.55
C SER A 56 19.20 -11.27 30.88
N THR A 57 18.96 -12.54 31.19
CA THR A 57 19.63 -13.24 32.31
C THR A 57 21.00 -13.79 31.87
N PRO A 58 22.05 -13.82 32.72
CA PRO A 58 23.40 -14.20 32.30
C PRO A 58 23.58 -15.72 32.23
N ALA A 59 24.21 -16.20 31.15
CA ALA A 59 24.64 -17.59 31.00
C ALA A 59 26.09 -17.79 31.52
N PRO A 60 26.45 -18.98 32.05
CA PRO A 60 27.75 -19.25 32.64
C PRO A 60 28.83 -19.46 31.58
N THR A 61 30.06 -19.13 31.97
CA THR A 61 31.30 -19.06 31.17
C THR A 61 31.60 -20.35 30.41
N ALA A 62 31.66 -20.27 29.08
CA ALA A 62 32.26 -21.28 28.23
C ALA A 62 33.25 -20.63 27.25
N THR A 63 34.42 -21.24 27.17
CA THR A 63 35.65 -20.88 26.44
C THR A 63 35.42 -20.34 25.04
N THR A 64 36.09 -19.23 24.70
CA THR A 64 36.02 -18.47 23.45
C THR A 64 36.34 -19.29 22.19
N PRO A 65 35.39 -19.44 21.25
CA PRO A 65 35.65 -19.69 19.83
C PRO A 65 36.09 -18.38 19.14
N PRO A 66 36.79 -18.44 17.99
CA PRO A 66 37.29 -17.25 17.31
C PRO A 66 36.16 -16.32 16.87
N THR A 67 36.36 -15.03 17.08
CA THR A 67 35.44 -13.93 16.74
C THR A 67 34.87 -14.10 15.33
N PRO A 68 33.55 -14.29 15.15
CA PRO A 68 32.94 -14.14 13.84
C PRO A 68 33.07 -12.69 13.41
N ALA A 69 33.55 -12.47 12.19
CA ALA A 69 33.63 -11.16 11.58
C ALA A 69 32.25 -10.46 11.66
N PRO A 70 32.19 -9.14 11.90
CA PRO A 70 30.92 -8.42 12.01
C PRO A 70 30.12 -8.65 10.73
N THR A 71 28.97 -9.32 10.86
CA THR A 71 27.99 -9.37 9.78
C THR A 71 27.51 -7.94 9.59
N ALA A 72 27.84 -7.36 8.43
CA ALA A 72 27.33 -6.07 8.01
C ALA A 72 25.80 -6.11 8.16
N THR A 73 25.27 -5.29 9.07
CA THR A 73 23.84 -5.05 9.15
C THR A 73 23.45 -4.37 7.85
N THR A 74 22.77 -5.11 6.96
CA THR A 74 22.17 -4.53 5.77
C THR A 74 21.26 -3.39 6.22
N PRO A 75 21.45 -2.15 5.70
CA PRO A 75 20.51 -1.07 5.96
C PRO A 75 19.08 -1.53 5.64
N PRO A 76 18.06 -1.11 6.40
CA PRO A 76 16.68 -1.36 6.02
C PRO A 76 16.49 -0.88 4.58
N ALA A 77 15.86 -1.72 3.75
CA ALA A 77 15.55 -1.36 2.37
C ALA A 77 14.82 0.00 2.35
N PRO A 78 15.10 0.88 1.36
CA PRO A 78 14.37 2.13 1.26
C PRO A 78 12.87 1.84 1.21
N SER A 79 12.11 2.48 2.11
CA SER A 79 10.65 2.42 2.06
C SER A 79 10.18 3.11 0.77
N ASP A 80 9.29 2.47 0.02
CA ASP A 80 8.65 3.07 -1.16
C ASP A 80 7.99 4.40 -0.78
N PRO A 81 8.47 5.55 -1.30
CA PRO A 81 7.94 6.86 -0.93
C PRO A 81 6.50 7.07 -1.39
N PHE A 82 6.00 6.25 -2.33
CA PHE A 82 4.66 6.35 -2.90
C PHE A 82 3.72 5.25 -2.42
N ALA A 83 4.08 4.47 -1.39
CA ALA A 83 3.29 3.33 -0.94
C ALA A 83 1.81 3.68 -0.66
N ALA A 84 1.55 4.82 0.01
CA ALA A 84 0.20 5.30 0.29
C ALA A 84 -0.57 5.66 -0.99
N ALA A 85 0.07 6.40 -1.90
CA ALA A 85 -0.51 6.78 -3.18
C ALA A 85 -0.80 5.58 -4.09
N ARG A 86 0.06 4.56 -4.10
CA ARG A 86 -0.17 3.31 -4.84
C ARG A 86 -1.36 2.54 -4.31
N ALA A 87 -1.47 2.40 -2.98
CA ALA A 87 -2.63 1.77 -2.36
C ALA A 87 -3.91 2.54 -2.72
N ARG A 88 -3.89 3.87 -2.60
CA ARG A 88 -5.00 4.73 -2.98
C ARG A 88 -5.40 4.58 -4.44
N CYS A 89 -4.43 4.48 -5.35
CA CYS A 89 -4.66 4.29 -6.78
C CYS A 89 -5.38 2.97 -7.08
N LEU A 90 -4.88 1.87 -6.51
CA LEU A 90 -5.53 0.56 -6.64
C LEU A 90 -6.96 0.57 -6.09
N ASP A 91 -7.12 1.11 -4.87
CA ASP A 91 -8.43 1.18 -4.20
C ASP A 91 -9.42 2.02 -5.01
N ARG A 92 -8.99 3.16 -5.55
CA ARG A 92 -9.86 4.04 -6.33
C ARG A 92 -10.28 3.41 -7.65
N ILE A 93 -9.35 2.78 -8.39
CA ILE A 93 -9.66 2.02 -9.60
C ILE A 93 -10.65 0.90 -9.29
N ASN A 94 -10.41 0.14 -8.21
CA ASN A 94 -11.28 -0.98 -7.83
C ASN A 94 -12.65 -0.54 -7.33
N ALA A 95 -12.76 0.62 -6.67
CA ALA A 95 -14.05 1.21 -6.32
C ALA A 95 -14.88 1.52 -7.58
N TYR A 96 -14.26 2.09 -8.61
CA TYR A 96 -14.93 2.34 -9.89
C TYR A 96 -15.31 1.04 -10.61
N ARG A 97 -14.38 0.08 -10.69
CA ARG A 97 -14.66 -1.24 -11.29
C ARG A 97 -15.82 -1.92 -10.57
N GLY A 98 -15.85 -1.88 -9.24
CA GLY A 98 -16.96 -2.38 -8.43
C GLY A 98 -18.29 -1.68 -8.74
N SER A 99 -18.29 -0.35 -8.89
CA SER A 99 -19.50 0.41 -9.26
C SER A 99 -20.04 0.05 -10.65
N ALA A 100 -19.18 -0.43 -11.55
CA ALA A 100 -19.52 -0.88 -12.90
C ALA A 100 -19.72 -2.41 -13.02
N GLY A 101 -19.65 -3.16 -11.91
CA GLY A 101 -19.77 -4.62 -11.92
C GLY A 101 -18.59 -5.38 -12.53
N VAL A 102 -17.42 -4.74 -12.61
CA VAL A 102 -16.19 -5.32 -13.15
C VAL A 102 -15.32 -5.87 -12.01
N ALA A 103 -14.72 -7.05 -12.20
CA ALA A 103 -13.87 -7.69 -11.20
C ALA A 103 -12.67 -6.80 -10.79
N PRO A 104 -12.28 -6.78 -9.51
CA PRO A 104 -11.16 -5.95 -9.05
C PRO A 104 -9.83 -6.43 -9.64
N LEU A 105 -8.88 -5.51 -9.75
CA LEU A 105 -7.49 -5.76 -10.10
C LEU A 105 -6.66 -5.98 -8.83
N SER A 106 -5.55 -6.71 -8.98
CA SER A 106 -4.48 -6.78 -7.98
C SER A 106 -3.33 -5.83 -8.30
N SER A 107 -2.54 -5.44 -7.30
CA SER A 107 -1.30 -4.68 -7.53
C SER A 107 -0.27 -5.52 -8.29
N ASN A 108 0.39 -4.93 -9.28
CA ASN A 108 1.56 -5.51 -9.94
C ASN A 108 2.85 -4.95 -9.34
N ALA A 109 3.23 -5.46 -8.17
CA ALA A 109 4.41 -4.99 -7.43
C ALA A 109 5.71 -5.08 -8.25
N GLY A 110 5.85 -6.08 -9.11
CA GLY A 110 7.03 -6.28 -9.97
C GLY A 110 7.20 -5.23 -11.07
N LYS A 111 6.19 -4.38 -11.30
CA LYS A 111 6.23 -3.33 -12.32
C LYS A 111 6.37 -1.92 -11.76
N LEU A 112 6.19 -1.72 -10.45
CA LEU A 112 6.14 -0.39 -9.83
C LEU A 112 7.34 0.50 -10.19
N ALA A 113 8.57 -0.02 -10.08
CA ALA A 113 9.77 0.74 -10.41
C ALA A 113 9.87 1.09 -11.91
N CYS A 114 9.33 0.25 -12.80
CA CYS A 114 9.28 0.54 -14.22
C CYS A 114 8.30 1.68 -14.51
N VAL A 115 7.10 1.61 -13.93
CA VAL A 115 6.03 2.58 -14.15
C VAL A 115 6.36 3.94 -13.50
N ASP A 116 7.10 3.96 -12.38
CA ASP A 116 7.70 5.21 -11.86
C ASP A 116 8.65 5.85 -12.88
N GLY A 117 9.45 5.01 -13.55
CA GLY A 117 10.35 5.45 -14.61
C GLY A 117 9.61 6.00 -15.83
N GLN A 118 8.42 5.48 -16.17
CA GLN A 118 7.57 6.05 -17.21
C GLN A 118 7.05 7.43 -16.79
N ALA A 119 6.45 7.55 -15.60
CA ALA A 119 5.99 8.83 -15.07
C ALA A 119 7.11 9.87 -15.02
N GLN A 120 8.33 9.47 -14.65
CA GLN A 120 9.50 10.33 -14.67
C GLN A 120 9.89 10.75 -16.09
N LYS A 121 9.97 9.81 -17.04
CA LYS A 121 10.35 10.12 -18.43
C LYS A 121 9.36 11.08 -19.07
N ASP A 122 8.07 10.83 -18.87
CA ASP A 122 7.00 11.63 -19.44
C ASP A 122 6.95 13.02 -18.80
N ALA A 123 7.23 13.10 -17.48
CA ALA A 123 7.44 14.37 -16.79
C ALA A 123 8.63 15.15 -17.32
N LEU A 124 9.78 14.52 -17.52
CA LEU A 124 10.98 15.21 -18.02
C LEU A 124 10.83 15.64 -19.48
N ALA A 125 10.12 14.85 -20.29
CA ALA A 125 9.81 15.16 -21.68
C ALA A 125 8.59 16.09 -21.85
N GLN A 126 7.86 16.37 -20.76
CA GLN A 126 6.58 17.11 -20.78
C GLN A 126 5.60 16.54 -21.82
N THR A 127 5.57 15.22 -21.96
CA THR A 127 4.80 14.53 -23.00
C THR A 127 4.13 13.31 -22.39
N ALA A 128 2.81 13.36 -22.21
CA ALA A 128 2.05 12.20 -21.75
C ALA A 128 2.13 11.03 -22.75
N HIS A 129 2.18 9.81 -22.22
CA HIS A 129 2.32 8.54 -22.95
C HIS A 129 3.60 8.42 -23.79
N GLY A 130 4.61 9.27 -23.55
CA GLY A 130 5.89 9.21 -24.26
C GLY A 130 6.66 7.92 -23.98
N ALA A 131 6.45 7.32 -22.80
CA ALA A 131 7.08 6.10 -22.36
C ALA A 131 6.18 4.86 -22.46
N PHE A 132 5.00 4.97 -23.06
CA PHE A 132 4.07 3.85 -23.23
C PHE A 132 4.70 2.66 -23.97
N GLY A 133 4.38 1.46 -23.50
CA GLY A 133 4.88 0.16 -23.97
C GLY A 133 6.23 -0.27 -23.37
N GLN A 134 6.94 0.61 -22.66
CA GLN A 134 8.26 0.30 -22.11
C GLN A 134 8.22 -0.68 -20.93
N CYS A 135 7.08 -0.80 -20.25
CA CYS A 135 6.87 -1.71 -19.13
C CYS A 135 6.11 -2.98 -19.52
N SER A 136 5.85 -3.19 -20.81
CA SER A 136 5.08 -4.33 -21.37
C SER A 136 3.63 -4.39 -20.88
N GLU A 137 3.08 -3.22 -20.55
CA GLU A 137 1.68 -3.00 -20.24
C GLU A 137 0.80 -3.19 -21.47
N ALA A 138 -0.46 -3.58 -21.25
CA ALA A 138 -1.44 -3.74 -22.31
C ALA A 138 -2.20 -2.43 -22.60
N ALA A 139 -2.29 -1.55 -21.61
CA ALA A 139 -2.85 -0.21 -21.72
C ALA A 139 -2.28 0.68 -20.61
N GLN A 140 -2.39 1.99 -20.81
CA GLN A 140 -1.90 2.99 -19.88
C GLN A 140 -2.89 4.16 -19.78
N ASN A 141 -3.08 4.63 -18.56
CA ASN A 141 -3.67 5.93 -18.27
C ASN A 141 -2.61 6.82 -17.62
N GLU A 142 -2.73 8.14 -17.79
CA GLU A 142 -1.76 9.07 -17.20
C GLU A 142 -2.37 10.39 -16.70
N CYS A 143 -1.84 10.87 -15.59
CA CYS A 143 -2.17 12.15 -14.95
C CYS A 143 -0.97 13.10 -15.04
N PRO A 144 -0.83 13.90 -16.11
CA PRO A 144 0.37 14.70 -16.34
C PRO A 144 0.36 16.03 -15.58
N GLY A 145 1.40 16.31 -14.78
CA GLY A 145 1.74 17.65 -14.30
C GLY A 145 0.76 18.29 -13.31
N TRP A 146 0.11 17.48 -12.48
CA TRP A 146 -0.90 17.95 -11.53
C TRP A 146 -0.30 18.66 -10.31
N SER A 147 -1.06 19.55 -9.70
CA SER A 147 -0.71 20.12 -8.38
C SER A 147 -1.38 19.35 -7.25
N GLY A 148 -0.73 19.28 -6.09
CA GLY A 148 -1.25 18.61 -4.90
C GLY A 148 -0.35 17.46 -4.44
N THR A 149 -0.81 16.71 -3.44
CA THR A 149 -0.12 15.47 -3.03
C THR A 149 -0.45 14.34 -4.00
N PRO A 150 0.43 13.34 -4.16
CA PRO A 150 0.15 12.16 -4.97
C PRO A 150 -1.23 11.53 -4.72
N GLU A 151 -1.65 11.39 -3.46
CA GLU A 151 -2.95 10.83 -3.09
C GLU A 151 -4.13 11.70 -3.57
N SER A 152 -4.03 13.03 -3.40
CA SER A 152 -5.09 13.95 -3.85
C SER A 152 -5.22 14.00 -5.37
N VAL A 153 -4.09 13.86 -6.08
CA VAL A 153 -4.04 13.80 -7.54
C VAL A 153 -4.60 12.48 -8.03
N VAL A 154 -4.28 11.35 -7.38
CA VAL A 154 -4.92 10.04 -7.66
C VAL A 154 -6.43 10.18 -7.63
N ASP A 155 -6.99 10.74 -6.56
CA ASP A 155 -8.45 10.87 -6.42
C ASP A 155 -9.07 11.72 -7.53
N SER A 156 -8.50 12.89 -7.77
CA SER A 156 -9.05 13.87 -8.71
C SER A 156 -8.90 13.42 -10.16
N CYS A 157 -7.73 12.92 -10.53
CA CYS A 157 -7.44 12.51 -11.90
C CYS A 157 -8.23 11.25 -12.27
N LEU A 158 -8.24 10.22 -11.42
CA LEU A 158 -9.00 8.99 -11.69
C LEU A 158 -10.51 9.25 -11.72
N ASP A 159 -11.01 10.23 -10.97
CA ASP A 159 -12.40 10.70 -11.08
C ASP A 159 -12.71 11.33 -12.42
N MET A 160 -11.83 12.16 -12.98
CA MET A 160 -12.04 12.66 -14.35
C MET A 160 -11.99 11.56 -15.39
N MET A 161 -11.02 10.64 -15.29
CA MET A 161 -10.91 9.49 -16.20
C MET A 161 -12.13 8.58 -16.13
N PHE A 162 -12.68 8.36 -14.94
CA PHE A 162 -13.92 7.61 -14.79
C PHE A 162 -15.13 8.36 -15.35
N LYS A 163 -15.19 9.69 -15.19
CA LYS A 163 -16.27 10.53 -15.72
C LYS A 163 -16.30 10.66 -17.24
N GLU A 164 -15.24 10.26 -17.93
CA GLU A 164 -15.29 10.05 -19.39
C GLU A 164 -16.42 9.08 -19.78
N GLY A 165 -16.71 8.10 -18.91
CA GLY A 165 -17.81 7.17 -19.07
C GLY A 165 -17.63 6.19 -20.23
N PRO A 166 -18.58 5.24 -20.38
CA PRO A 166 -18.54 4.26 -21.44
C PRO A 166 -18.73 4.93 -22.81
N GLY A 167 -17.99 4.46 -23.81
CA GLY A 167 -18.10 4.96 -25.18
C GLY A 167 -16.98 4.43 -26.06
N SER A 168 -16.81 5.04 -27.23
CA SER A 168 -15.80 4.66 -28.21
C SER A 168 -14.95 5.86 -28.64
N GLY A 169 -13.70 5.61 -29.00
CA GLY A 169 -12.76 6.65 -29.42
C GLY A 169 -11.99 7.27 -28.26
N SER A 170 -11.18 8.27 -28.58
CA SER A 170 -10.20 8.84 -27.64
C SER A 170 -10.82 9.52 -26.42
N ALA A 171 -12.05 10.02 -26.51
CA ALA A 171 -12.74 10.68 -25.40
C ALA A 171 -13.12 9.73 -24.24
N HIS A 172 -13.05 8.42 -24.45
CA HIS A 172 -13.43 7.38 -23.48
C HIS A 172 -12.28 6.41 -23.17
N GLY A 173 -11.07 6.73 -23.63
CA GLY A 173 -9.93 5.81 -23.57
C GLY A 173 -9.58 5.43 -22.14
N HIS A 174 -9.56 6.40 -21.22
CA HIS A 174 -9.14 6.12 -19.84
C HIS A 174 -10.19 5.30 -19.09
N TYR A 175 -11.47 5.62 -19.26
CA TYR A 175 -12.57 4.81 -18.73
C TYR A 175 -12.49 3.37 -19.26
N THR A 176 -12.29 3.21 -20.57
CA THR A 176 -12.22 1.89 -21.21
C THR A 176 -11.08 1.05 -20.65
N ASN A 177 -9.89 1.64 -20.50
CA ASN A 177 -8.74 0.97 -19.88
C ASN A 177 -9.03 0.54 -18.44
N MET A 178 -9.62 1.43 -17.64
CA MET A 178 -9.96 1.13 -16.24
C MET A 178 -11.03 0.05 -16.11
N MET A 179 -11.97 -0.03 -17.04
CA MET A 179 -13.12 -0.96 -16.99
C MET A 179 -12.91 -2.25 -17.78
N GLU A 180 -11.80 -2.39 -18.50
CA GLU A 180 -11.54 -3.56 -19.34
C GLU A 180 -11.49 -4.85 -18.50
N PRO A 181 -12.39 -5.82 -18.77
CA PRO A 181 -12.52 -7.02 -17.96
C PRO A 181 -11.43 -8.05 -18.21
N SER A 182 -10.60 -7.92 -19.26
CA SER A 182 -9.47 -8.82 -19.51
C SER A 182 -8.24 -8.52 -18.65
N TYR A 183 -8.12 -7.32 -18.07
CA TYR A 183 -7.01 -7.00 -17.17
C TYR A 183 -7.16 -7.67 -15.80
N ARG A 184 -6.03 -8.02 -15.20
CA ARG A 184 -5.94 -8.73 -13.90
C ARG A 184 -5.13 -7.95 -12.88
N THR A 185 -4.15 -7.17 -13.33
CA THR A 185 -3.30 -6.39 -12.44
C THR A 185 -3.08 -4.98 -12.96
N VAL A 186 -2.75 -4.07 -12.05
CA VAL A 186 -2.37 -2.69 -12.34
C VAL A 186 -1.12 -2.31 -11.56
N ALA A 187 -0.22 -1.55 -12.19
CA ALA A 187 0.85 -0.84 -11.50
C ALA A 187 0.61 0.66 -11.65
N CYS A 188 0.53 1.36 -10.52
CA CYS A 188 0.47 2.82 -10.51
C CYS A 188 1.85 3.37 -10.18
N GLY A 189 2.49 4.04 -11.12
CA GLY A 189 3.79 4.70 -10.95
C GLY A 189 3.66 6.20 -10.72
N PHE A 190 4.66 6.77 -10.06
CA PHE A 190 4.63 8.15 -9.60
C PHE A 190 5.96 8.85 -9.84
N TYR A 191 5.87 10.13 -10.20
CA TYR A 191 6.99 11.04 -10.17
C TYR A 191 6.53 12.43 -9.73
N VAL A 192 7.31 13.08 -8.86
CA VAL A 192 7.07 14.46 -8.44
C VAL A 192 8.26 15.30 -8.89
N THR A 193 8.01 16.31 -9.71
CA THR A 193 9.05 17.21 -10.21
C THR A 193 9.61 18.07 -9.08
N SER A 194 10.74 18.73 -9.32
CA SER A 194 11.31 19.71 -8.38
C SER A 194 10.39 20.91 -8.11
N SER A 195 9.46 21.21 -9.02
CA SER A 195 8.42 22.24 -8.83
C SER A 195 7.18 21.75 -8.07
N GLY A 196 7.14 20.47 -7.68
CA GLY A 196 6.01 19.87 -6.99
C GLY A 196 4.88 19.39 -7.91
N ALA A 197 5.09 19.36 -9.23
CA ALA A 197 4.13 18.79 -10.17
C ALA A 197 4.16 17.26 -10.10
N VAL A 198 2.98 16.65 -9.98
CA VAL A 198 2.77 15.21 -9.85
C VAL A 198 2.42 14.62 -11.21
N TRP A 199 3.16 13.56 -11.57
CA TRP A 199 2.89 12.70 -12.72
C TRP A 199 2.55 11.31 -12.21
N ILE A 200 1.47 10.74 -12.72
CA ILE A 200 1.01 9.41 -12.32
C ILE A 200 0.72 8.60 -13.58
N THR A 201 1.32 7.43 -13.69
CA THR A 201 1.06 6.48 -14.77
C THR A 201 0.34 5.27 -14.18
N GLN A 202 -0.77 4.82 -14.78
CA GLN A 202 -1.45 3.59 -14.42
C GLN A 202 -1.38 2.61 -15.57
N ASP A 203 -0.56 1.57 -15.39
CA ASP A 203 -0.37 0.52 -16.38
C ASP A 203 -1.21 -0.70 -16.04
N PHE A 204 -1.97 -1.18 -17.02
CA PHE A 204 -2.85 -2.33 -16.90
C PHE A 204 -2.27 -3.56 -17.60
N TYR A 205 -2.38 -4.73 -16.96
CA TYR A 205 -1.82 -5.98 -17.45
C TYR A 205 -2.86 -7.11 -17.44
N ARG A 206 -2.74 -8.03 -18.39
CA ARG A 206 -3.54 -9.27 -18.48
C ARG A 206 -2.99 -10.37 -17.59
#